data_AF-A0A132CC10-F1
#
_entry.id   AF-A0A132CC10-F1
#
_cell.length_a   1.000
_cell.length_b   1.000
_cell.length_c   1.000
_cell.angle_alpha   90.00
_cell.angle_beta   90.00
_cell.angle_gamma   90.00
#
_symmetry.space_group_name_H-M   'P 1'
#
loop_
_entity.id
_entity.type
_entity.pdbx_description
1 polymer ?
#
loop_
_entity_poly.entity_id
_entity_poly.type
_entity_poly.pdbx_seq_one_letter_code
_entity_poly.pdbx_strand_id
1 'polypeptide(L)'
;MPPDPSSPPAFYYLSNFERALAWLVERYDDVLDADEHAFVAAFYRLPRVSRALLVRMLMRKGPIFRASKLVYDEIGCSLAAAAPLVELGWIDPEPALALDELFALATKPELRDAFADTPASGAIRKADWLDALRAAHDGERTWAQWLPSIDDRVLRVTVDRLCNRLRLMFFGNLHQDWSEFVLADLGLLQYETVAFAPSSRAFQRRGDVDAYLQLHACREQLERWPEETPLAPLVAVAAAIDCGNAWLAMRRAKLSFAIGQACERRADWDGALAAYESSAWPGSRQRRVRVLERGERFDAALALADEATRAPENEAEAQQIARMLPRLRRRIGLSATRAASAASAASAQAIPRDCIELAHPGAPYPVEYVARDHLSRADAPVFYAENTLINSLFGLLCWEPVFAAVPGAFFHPFQRGPADLHAPDFRARRAAQFDACLAQLDGPQYRDTIRRHYAQKMGVQSPFVFWGALDDALLEHALACLPAEHLRLWFERLLDDVRGNRSGLPDLVRFWPDARRYELIEVKGPGDRLQDNQIRWLDYCVRHRMPVRVLDVRWAGNAHAPHDEEALA
;
A
#
# COMPACT_ATOMS: atom_id res chain seq x y z
N MET A 1 32.77 28.16 6.24
CA MET A 1 33.04 26.82 5.68
C MET A 1 32.48 26.80 4.27
N PRO A 2 33.18 26.27 3.26
CA PRO A 2 32.54 26.00 1.98
C PRO A 2 31.40 25.00 2.21
N PRO A 3 30.27 25.12 1.50
CA PRO A 3 29.16 24.18 1.64
C PRO A 3 29.65 22.76 1.31
N ASP A 4 29.28 21.82 2.15
CA ASP A 4 29.49 20.39 1.94
C ASP A 4 28.89 20.01 0.56
N PRO A 5 29.68 19.41 -0.36
CA PRO A 5 29.19 18.99 -1.67
C PRO A 5 28.04 17.97 -1.62
N SER A 6 27.70 17.43 -0.44
CA SER A 6 26.53 16.58 -0.21
C SER A 6 25.24 17.34 0.09
N SER A 7 25.28 18.66 0.35
CA SER A 7 24.08 19.45 0.62
C SER A 7 23.45 19.96 -0.67
N PRO A 8 22.15 19.72 -0.91
CA PRO A 8 21.49 20.17 -2.12
C PRO A 8 21.52 21.71 -2.22
N PRO A 9 21.53 22.28 -3.44
CA PRO A 9 21.64 23.72 -3.65
C PRO A 9 20.54 24.50 -2.92
N ALA A 10 20.83 25.72 -2.48
CA ALA A 10 19.79 26.61 -1.96
C ALA A 10 18.62 26.71 -2.96
N PHE A 11 17.39 26.54 -2.48
CA PHE A 11 16.14 26.51 -3.26
C PHE A 11 15.89 25.28 -4.16
N TYR A 12 16.60 24.16 -4.01
CA TYR A 12 16.33 22.95 -4.82
C TYR A 12 14.85 22.52 -4.81
N TYR A 13 14.20 22.60 -3.65
CA TYR A 13 12.78 22.26 -3.46
C TYR A 13 11.85 23.19 -4.24
N LEU A 14 12.22 24.48 -4.38
CA LEU A 14 11.47 25.43 -5.18
C LEU A 14 11.58 25.09 -6.67
N SER A 15 12.80 24.80 -7.16
CA SER A 15 13.01 24.37 -8.54
C SER A 15 12.24 23.10 -8.88
N ASN A 16 12.14 22.16 -7.93
CA ASN A 16 11.37 20.93 -8.09
C ASN A 16 9.87 21.20 -8.17
N PHE A 17 9.35 22.09 -7.33
CA PHE A 17 7.96 22.52 -7.40
C PHE A 17 7.66 23.26 -8.71
N GLU A 18 8.53 24.17 -9.14
CA GLU A 18 8.41 24.88 -10.42
C GLU A 18 8.44 23.91 -11.62
N ARG A 19 9.29 22.88 -11.59
CA ARG A 19 9.32 21.80 -12.59
C ARG A 19 8.00 21.03 -12.62
N ALA A 20 7.40 20.73 -11.46
CA ALA A 20 6.10 20.07 -11.38
C ALA A 20 4.96 20.95 -11.92
N LEU A 21 4.96 22.26 -11.61
CA LEU A 21 3.96 23.19 -12.15
C LEU A 21 4.06 23.29 -13.67
N ALA A 22 5.27 23.43 -14.22
CA ALA A 22 5.48 23.46 -15.66
C ALA A 22 4.98 22.17 -16.34
N TRP A 23 5.24 21.00 -15.73
CA TRP A 23 4.74 19.70 -16.21
C TRP A 23 3.22 19.65 -16.27
N LEU A 24 2.55 20.20 -15.25
CA LEU A 24 1.09 20.26 -15.18
C LEU A 24 0.53 21.18 -16.25
N VAL A 25 1.06 22.39 -16.41
CA VAL A 25 0.61 23.34 -17.45
C VAL A 25 0.75 22.73 -18.84
N GLU A 26 1.84 22.03 -19.12
CA GLU A 26 2.07 21.41 -20.43
C GLU A 26 1.03 20.31 -20.77
N ARG A 27 0.56 19.56 -19.75
CA ARG A 27 -0.23 18.32 -19.96
C ARG A 27 -1.69 18.39 -19.52
N TYR A 28 -2.05 19.36 -18.71
CA TYR A 28 -3.36 19.47 -18.07
C TYR A 28 -4.04 20.82 -18.32
N ASP A 29 -3.56 21.64 -19.27
CA ASP A 29 -4.14 22.96 -19.55
C ASP A 29 -5.67 22.93 -19.75
N ASP A 30 -6.19 21.90 -20.43
CA ASP A 30 -7.61 21.64 -20.67
C ASP A 30 -8.39 21.11 -19.45
N VAL A 31 -7.69 20.69 -18.40
CA VAL A 31 -8.26 20.14 -17.16
C VAL A 31 -8.24 21.17 -16.03
N LEU A 32 -7.26 22.09 -16.07
CA LEU A 32 -7.15 23.19 -15.12
C LEU A 32 -8.32 24.17 -15.28
N ASP A 33 -8.81 24.70 -14.16
CA ASP A 33 -9.79 25.79 -14.16
C ASP A 33 -9.13 27.17 -14.00
N ALA A 34 -9.96 28.22 -14.08
CA ALA A 34 -9.50 29.59 -14.01
C ALA A 34 -8.73 29.91 -12.72
N ASP A 35 -9.13 29.32 -11.58
CA ASP A 35 -8.47 29.55 -10.29
C ASP A 35 -7.09 28.87 -10.27
N GLU A 36 -6.97 27.67 -10.82
CA GLU A 36 -5.71 26.94 -10.95
C GLU A 36 -4.76 27.61 -11.93
N HIS A 37 -5.24 28.10 -13.07
CA HIS A 37 -4.45 28.91 -14.01
C HIS A 37 -3.99 30.23 -13.36
N ALA A 38 -4.88 30.91 -12.63
CA ALA A 38 -4.56 32.13 -11.91
C ALA A 38 -3.51 31.89 -10.83
N PHE A 39 -3.60 30.79 -10.09
CA PHE A 39 -2.60 30.37 -9.11
C PHE A 39 -1.22 30.21 -9.76
N VAL A 40 -1.11 29.45 -10.85
CA VAL A 40 0.18 29.23 -11.51
C VAL A 40 0.77 30.54 -12.01
N ALA A 41 -0.04 31.39 -12.66
CA ALA A 41 0.42 32.68 -13.17
C ALA A 41 0.87 33.64 -12.04
N ALA A 42 0.11 33.71 -10.94
CA ALA A 42 0.45 34.51 -9.77
C ALA A 42 1.71 33.97 -9.08
N PHE A 43 1.86 32.64 -9.00
CA PHE A 43 2.99 32.00 -8.34
C PHE A 43 4.30 32.46 -8.97
N TYR A 44 4.43 32.42 -10.30
CA TYR A 44 5.67 32.85 -10.97
C TYR A 44 5.96 34.37 -10.86
N ARG A 45 4.97 35.20 -10.54
CA ARG A 45 5.16 36.65 -10.34
C ARG A 45 5.64 37.01 -8.94
N LEU A 46 5.50 36.11 -7.97
CA LEU A 46 5.93 36.34 -6.60
C LEU A 46 7.47 36.46 -6.49
N PRO A 47 7.97 37.23 -5.50
CA PRO A 47 9.38 37.19 -5.14
C PRO A 47 9.85 35.76 -4.84
N ARG A 48 11.07 35.43 -5.25
CA ARG A 48 11.64 34.07 -5.07
C ARG A 48 11.55 33.58 -3.62
N VAL A 49 11.82 34.45 -2.65
CA VAL A 49 11.76 34.12 -1.21
C VAL A 49 10.34 33.81 -0.74
N SER A 50 9.32 34.47 -1.30
CA SER A 50 7.91 34.17 -1.03
C SER A 50 7.48 32.84 -1.62
N ARG A 51 7.87 32.57 -2.89
CA ARG A 51 7.65 31.25 -3.51
C ARG A 51 8.28 30.14 -2.69
N ALA A 52 9.54 30.34 -2.28
CA ALA A 52 10.28 29.41 -1.46
C ALA A 52 9.61 29.14 -0.11
N LEU A 53 9.17 30.19 0.59
CA LEU A 53 8.46 30.05 1.86
C LEU A 53 7.17 29.23 1.69
N LEU A 54 6.37 29.52 0.66
CA LEU A 54 5.15 28.76 0.39
C LEU A 54 5.46 27.28 0.19
N VAL A 55 6.44 26.95 -0.65
CA VAL A 55 6.82 25.55 -0.91
C VAL A 55 7.34 24.87 0.36
N ARG A 56 8.15 25.55 1.18
CA ARG A 56 8.58 25.03 2.50
C ARG A 56 7.41 24.68 3.40
N MET A 57 6.39 25.55 3.46
CA MET A 57 5.19 25.31 4.25
C MET A 57 4.37 24.14 3.69
N LEU A 58 4.17 24.07 2.36
CA LEU A 58 3.45 22.97 1.70
C LEU A 58 4.13 21.60 1.85
N MET A 59 5.45 21.55 1.99
CA MET A 59 6.20 20.30 2.21
C MET A 59 6.27 19.86 3.68
N ARG A 60 5.85 20.71 4.62
CA ARG A 60 5.81 20.36 6.04
C ARG A 60 4.45 19.77 6.42
N LYS A 61 4.45 19.00 7.50
CA LYS A 61 3.22 18.41 8.04
C LYS A 61 2.31 19.48 8.65
N GLY A 62 1.04 19.47 8.22
CA GLY A 62 -0.01 20.35 8.71
C GLY A 62 -0.04 21.71 8.01
N PRO A 63 -1.16 22.46 8.07
CA PRO A 63 -1.29 23.74 7.37
C PRO A 63 -0.91 24.95 8.24
N ILE A 64 -0.67 24.79 9.54
CA ILE A 64 -0.49 25.88 10.50
C ILE A 64 0.93 25.86 11.07
N PHE A 65 1.59 27.02 11.08
CA PHE A 65 2.99 27.13 11.46
C PHE A 65 3.22 28.37 12.33
N ARG A 66 4.03 28.21 13.38
CA ARG A 66 4.62 29.34 14.10
C ARG A 66 5.69 29.99 13.23
N ALA A 67 5.64 31.31 13.08
CA ALA A 67 6.61 32.09 12.32
C ALA A 67 8.04 31.89 12.86
N SER A 68 8.19 31.81 14.20
CA SER A 68 9.45 31.50 14.87
C SER A 68 10.05 30.13 14.53
N LYS A 69 9.26 29.22 13.94
CA LYS A 69 9.69 27.88 13.51
C LYS A 69 9.89 27.76 12.00
N LEU A 70 9.69 28.84 11.26
CA LEU A 70 9.98 28.97 9.83
C LEU A 70 11.30 29.74 9.70
N VAL A 71 12.43 29.08 9.97
CA VAL A 71 13.76 29.71 9.90
C VAL A 71 14.55 29.03 8.80
N TYR A 72 14.85 29.78 7.75
CA TYR A 72 15.58 29.31 6.57
C TYR A 72 16.53 30.42 6.10
N ASP A 73 17.83 30.15 6.12
CA ASP A 73 18.87 31.13 5.77
C ASP A 73 18.65 31.71 4.37
N GLU A 74 18.19 30.88 3.43
CA GLU A 74 17.95 31.31 2.05
C GLU A 74 16.70 32.19 1.88
N ILE A 75 15.76 32.19 2.82
CA ILE A 75 14.52 32.99 2.77
C ILE A 75 14.65 34.29 3.57
N GLY A 76 15.44 34.28 4.66
CA GLY A 76 15.55 35.40 5.58
C GLY A 76 14.30 35.53 6.46
N CYS A 77 13.74 36.74 6.57
CA CYS A 77 12.58 36.99 7.43
C CYS A 77 11.30 36.37 6.86
N SER A 78 10.79 35.31 7.51
CA SER A 78 9.58 34.60 7.06
C SER A 78 8.32 35.46 7.04
N LEU A 79 8.18 36.43 7.96
CA LEU A 79 7.03 37.34 7.93
C LEU A 79 7.08 38.29 6.72
N ALA A 80 8.25 38.81 6.38
CA ALA A 80 8.44 39.63 5.19
C ALA A 80 8.21 38.81 3.90
N ALA A 81 8.72 37.58 3.86
CA ALA A 81 8.50 36.67 2.74
C ALA A 81 7.02 36.23 2.63
N ALA A 82 6.28 36.17 3.73
CA ALA A 82 4.85 35.85 3.73
C ALA A 82 3.95 36.99 3.26
N ALA A 83 4.37 38.26 3.37
CA ALA A 83 3.50 39.40 3.07
C ALA A 83 2.86 39.35 1.65
N PRO A 84 3.59 39.05 0.56
CA PRO A 84 2.98 38.88 -0.76
C PRO A 84 2.01 37.69 -0.86
N LEU A 85 2.21 36.64 -0.05
CA LEU A 85 1.32 35.48 0.01
C LEU A 85 0.02 35.81 0.75
N VAL A 86 0.09 36.68 1.76
CA VAL A 86 -1.06 37.21 2.50
C VAL A 86 -1.92 38.09 1.59
N GLU A 87 -1.31 38.96 0.78
CA GLU A 87 -2.02 39.80 -0.19
C GLU A 87 -2.83 38.99 -1.22
N LEU A 88 -2.33 37.80 -1.60
CA LEU A 88 -3.02 36.86 -2.48
C LEU A 88 -4.04 35.96 -1.74
N GLY A 89 -4.13 36.07 -0.41
CA GLY A 89 -4.98 35.23 0.42
C GLY A 89 -4.54 33.76 0.47
N TRP A 90 -3.27 33.46 0.17
CA TRP A 90 -2.69 32.10 0.21
C TRP A 90 -2.13 31.72 1.59
N ILE A 91 -1.90 32.73 2.41
CA ILE A 91 -1.58 32.60 3.82
C ILE A 91 -2.52 33.52 4.61
N ASP A 92 -3.14 32.97 5.63
CA ASP A 92 -3.79 33.73 6.69
C ASP A 92 -2.73 34.08 7.77
N PRO A 93 -2.45 35.39 8.00
CA PRO A 93 -1.45 35.84 8.96
C PRO A 93 -1.92 35.84 10.42
N GLU A 94 -3.22 35.64 10.65
CA GLU A 94 -3.82 35.64 11.99
C GLU A 94 -5.01 34.67 12.04
N PRO A 95 -4.77 33.36 11.86
CA PRO A 95 -5.84 32.38 11.84
C PRO A 95 -6.52 32.26 13.20
N ALA A 96 -7.84 32.08 13.17
CA ALA A 96 -8.58 31.56 14.31
C ALA A 96 -8.14 30.10 14.55
N LEU A 97 -7.82 29.78 15.80
CA LEU A 97 -7.31 28.48 16.23
C LEU A 97 -8.29 27.84 17.20
N ALA A 98 -8.69 26.61 16.90
CA ALA A 98 -9.34 25.74 17.87
C ALA A 98 -8.33 25.31 18.96
N LEU A 99 -8.85 24.84 20.10
CA LEU A 99 -8.01 24.40 21.23
C LEU A 99 -7.01 23.30 20.82
N ASP A 100 -7.45 22.33 20.03
CA ASP A 100 -6.60 21.25 19.50
C ASP A 100 -5.45 21.79 18.63
N GLU A 101 -5.70 22.79 17.80
CA GLU A 101 -4.69 23.43 16.94
C GLU A 101 -3.68 24.24 17.78
N LEU A 102 -4.16 24.97 18.79
CA LEU A 102 -3.30 25.66 19.76
C LEU A 102 -2.39 24.65 20.48
N PHE A 103 -2.96 23.55 20.98
CA PHE A 103 -2.21 22.49 21.64
C PHE A 103 -1.24 21.80 20.68
N ALA A 104 -1.48 21.73 19.38
CA ALA A 104 -0.49 21.21 18.44
C ALA A 104 0.73 22.13 18.31
N LEU A 105 0.56 23.45 18.43
CA LEU A 105 1.59 24.48 18.17
C LEU A 105 2.37 24.92 19.41
N ALA A 106 1.69 25.09 20.55
CA ALA A 106 2.26 25.61 21.77
C ALA A 106 2.95 24.50 22.58
N THR A 107 3.97 24.86 23.35
CA THR A 107 4.63 23.96 24.29
C THR A 107 3.82 23.86 25.59
N LYS A 108 4.04 22.78 26.38
CA LYS A 108 3.36 22.62 27.67
C LYS A 108 3.61 23.81 28.63
N PRO A 109 4.82 24.40 28.71
CA PRO A 109 5.06 25.62 29.50
C PRO A 109 4.23 26.82 29.03
N GLU A 110 4.22 27.10 27.73
CA GLU A 110 3.46 28.23 27.17
C GLU A 110 1.95 28.12 27.47
N LEU A 111 1.40 26.90 27.39
CA LEU A 111 -0.01 26.65 27.70
C LEU A 111 -0.36 26.86 29.19
N ARG A 112 0.60 26.71 30.12
CA ARG A 112 0.30 26.85 31.56
C ARG A 112 -0.10 28.27 31.92
N ASP A 113 0.50 29.24 31.26
CA ASP A 113 0.23 30.65 31.51
C ASP A 113 -1.17 31.03 31.01
N ALA A 114 -1.63 30.44 29.90
CA ALA A 114 -2.97 30.67 29.35
C ALA A 114 -4.10 29.95 30.11
N PHE A 115 -3.81 28.81 30.73
CA PHE A 115 -4.80 27.97 31.43
C PHE A 115 -4.48 27.85 32.93
N ALA A 116 -4.15 28.97 33.57
CA ALA A 116 -3.77 29.02 34.98
C ALA A 116 -4.87 28.53 35.93
N ASP A 117 -6.14 28.68 35.56
CA ASP A 117 -7.31 28.26 36.33
C ASP A 117 -7.56 26.74 36.29
N THR A 118 -6.94 26.03 35.36
CA THR A 118 -6.97 24.56 35.28
C THR A 118 -5.55 24.05 35.03
N PRO A 119 -4.65 24.19 36.03
CA PRO A 119 -3.24 23.94 35.84
C PRO A 119 -3.00 22.45 35.62
N ALA A 120 -2.24 22.12 34.57
CA ALA A 120 -1.73 20.78 34.37
C ALA A 120 -0.87 20.36 35.57
N SER A 121 -1.31 19.33 36.31
CA SER A 121 -0.45 18.68 37.30
C SER A 121 0.87 18.27 36.62
N GLY A 122 1.99 18.34 37.34
CA GLY A 122 3.32 18.10 36.75
C GLY A 122 3.40 16.81 35.93
N ALA A 123 2.64 15.79 36.31
CA ALA A 123 2.59 14.47 35.72
C ALA A 123 1.58 14.27 34.57
N ILE A 124 0.64 15.19 34.32
CA ILE A 124 -0.38 14.98 33.27
C ILE A 124 0.25 15.02 31.87
N ARG A 125 -0.13 14.12 30.97
CA ARG A 125 0.31 14.20 29.58
C ARG A 125 -0.42 15.36 28.90
N LYS A 126 0.20 15.93 27.87
CA LYS A 126 -0.38 17.05 27.12
C LYS A 126 -1.72 16.70 26.46
N ALA A 127 -1.89 15.45 26.04
CA ALA A 127 -3.14 14.93 25.47
C ALA A 127 -4.25 14.86 26.54
N ASP A 128 -4.00 14.25 27.69
CA ASP A 128 -4.98 14.17 28.77
C ASP A 128 -5.40 15.57 29.28
N TRP A 129 -4.47 16.54 29.25
CA TRP A 129 -4.78 17.92 29.58
C TRP A 129 -5.67 18.62 28.54
N LEU A 130 -5.42 18.38 27.24
CA LEU A 130 -6.28 18.86 26.17
C LEU A 130 -7.71 18.32 26.34
N ASP A 131 -7.84 17.01 26.60
CA ASP A 131 -9.14 16.36 26.79
C ASP A 131 -9.94 16.99 27.96
N ALA A 132 -9.27 17.30 29.07
CA ALA A 132 -9.89 17.94 30.23
C ALA A 132 -10.39 19.37 29.93
N LEU A 133 -9.70 20.10 29.05
CA LEU A 133 -10.03 21.49 28.72
C LEU A 133 -11.11 21.62 27.64
N ARG A 134 -11.30 20.60 26.78
CA ARG A 134 -12.30 20.64 25.70
C ARG A 134 -13.72 20.93 26.19
N ALA A 135 -14.08 20.51 27.40
CA ALA A 135 -15.41 20.74 27.96
C ALA A 135 -15.65 22.20 28.39
N ALA A 136 -14.59 22.95 28.73
CA ALA A 136 -14.67 24.31 29.27
C ALA A 136 -14.29 25.40 28.26
N HIS A 137 -13.57 25.03 27.20
CA HIS A 137 -13.03 25.95 26.21
C HIS A 137 -13.48 25.55 24.81
N ASP A 138 -14.68 26.02 24.46
CA ASP A 138 -15.21 25.94 23.10
C ASP A 138 -14.96 27.25 22.34
N GLY A 139 -14.86 27.15 21.01
CA GLY A 139 -14.65 28.25 20.08
C GLY A 139 -13.20 28.45 19.61
N GLU A 140 -13.06 29.32 18.61
CA GLU A 140 -11.79 29.63 17.96
C GLU A 140 -11.32 31.04 18.31
N ARG A 141 -10.03 31.20 18.56
CA ARG A 141 -9.40 32.50 18.88
C ARG A 141 -8.05 32.61 18.20
N THR A 142 -7.58 33.83 17.95
CA THR A 142 -6.25 34.03 17.36
C THR A 142 -5.14 33.65 18.35
N TRP A 143 -3.94 33.41 17.85
CA TRP A 143 -2.78 33.11 18.71
C TRP A 143 -2.57 34.16 19.80
N ALA A 144 -2.67 35.45 19.45
CA ALA A 144 -2.50 36.55 20.40
C ALA A 144 -3.61 36.61 21.47
N GLN A 145 -4.81 36.13 21.14
CA GLN A 145 -5.90 36.04 22.11
C GLN A 145 -5.75 34.84 23.05
N TRP A 146 -5.21 33.72 22.56
CA TRP A 146 -4.92 32.54 23.38
C TRP A 146 -3.70 32.74 24.28
N LEU A 147 -2.63 33.32 23.74
CA LEU A 147 -1.32 33.44 24.39
C LEU A 147 -0.80 34.89 24.27
N PRO A 148 -1.45 35.87 24.94
CA PRO A 148 -1.12 37.30 24.80
C PRO A 148 0.28 37.67 25.32
N SER A 149 0.87 36.82 26.18
CA SER A 149 2.22 37.02 26.72
C SER A 149 3.35 36.58 25.77
N ILE A 150 3.01 35.92 24.66
CA ILE A 150 4.00 35.34 23.73
C ILE A 150 4.02 36.16 22.45
N ASP A 151 5.14 36.86 22.23
CA ASP A 151 5.41 37.57 20.98
C ASP A 151 5.84 36.61 19.87
N ASP A 152 4.86 35.92 19.29
CA ASP A 152 5.01 35.07 18.11
C ASP A 152 3.78 35.22 17.20
N ARG A 153 3.92 34.83 15.94
CA ARG A 153 2.84 34.86 14.94
C ARG A 153 2.58 33.47 14.43
N VAL A 154 1.33 33.20 14.11
CA VAL A 154 0.90 31.94 13.50
C VAL A 154 0.42 32.22 12.10
N LEU A 155 0.89 31.43 11.14
CA LEU A 155 0.51 31.50 9.74
C LEU A 155 -0.25 30.23 9.38
N ARG A 156 -1.39 30.33 8.69
CA ARG A 156 -2.12 29.19 8.13
C ARG A 156 -2.05 29.24 6.60
N VAL A 157 -1.61 28.17 5.97
CA VAL A 157 -1.70 28.01 4.52
C VAL A 157 -3.16 27.75 4.17
N THR A 158 -3.72 28.56 3.28
CA THR A 158 -5.13 28.50 2.85
C THR A 158 -5.28 27.96 1.42
N VAL A 159 -4.20 27.95 0.64
CA VAL A 159 -4.14 27.44 -0.74
C VAL A 159 -3.83 25.93 -0.82
N ASP A 160 -3.82 25.24 0.32
CA ASP A 160 -3.43 23.83 0.44
C ASP A 160 -4.33 22.90 -0.38
N ARG A 161 -5.64 23.17 -0.45
CA ARG A 161 -6.59 22.39 -1.26
C ARG A 161 -6.24 22.40 -2.74
N LEU A 162 -5.90 23.57 -3.29
CA LEU A 162 -5.48 23.72 -4.68
C LEU A 162 -4.14 23.02 -4.90
N CYS A 163 -3.16 23.23 -4.02
CA CYS A 163 -1.85 22.59 -4.13
C CYS A 163 -1.93 21.06 -4.02
N ASN A 164 -2.80 20.52 -3.17
CA ASN A 164 -3.04 19.07 -3.06
C ASN A 164 -3.70 18.51 -4.33
N ARG A 165 -4.56 19.28 -4.99
CA ARG A 165 -5.12 18.91 -6.29
C ARG A 165 -4.05 18.86 -7.38
N LEU A 166 -3.17 19.86 -7.46
CA LEU A 166 -2.04 19.85 -8.39
C LEU A 166 -1.09 18.66 -8.11
N ARG A 167 -0.83 18.37 -6.83
CA ARG A 167 -0.04 17.19 -6.40
C ARG A 167 -0.68 15.89 -6.87
N LEU A 168 -2.00 15.74 -6.67
CA LEU A 168 -2.76 14.61 -7.18
C LEU A 168 -2.62 14.47 -8.69
N MET A 169 -2.81 15.56 -9.44
CA MET A 169 -2.71 15.53 -10.91
C MET A 169 -1.32 15.14 -11.39
N PHE A 170 -0.27 15.55 -10.67
CA PHE A 170 1.10 15.22 -11.02
C PHE A 170 1.42 13.73 -10.76
N PHE A 171 1.17 13.25 -9.54
CA PHE A 171 1.52 11.87 -9.14
C PHE A 171 0.44 10.83 -9.48
N GLY A 172 -0.75 11.24 -9.91
CA GLY A 172 -1.92 10.35 -10.05
C GLY A 172 -2.41 9.78 -8.72
N ASN A 173 -1.86 10.23 -7.60
CA ASN A 173 -2.18 9.76 -6.26
C ASN A 173 -1.86 10.81 -5.18
N LEU A 174 -2.29 10.55 -3.93
CA LEU A 174 -2.05 11.44 -2.79
C LEU A 174 -1.08 10.86 -1.74
N HIS A 175 -0.48 9.69 -1.98
CA HIS A 175 0.49 9.12 -1.03
C HIS A 175 1.92 9.59 -1.32
N GLN A 176 2.23 9.93 -2.57
CA GLN A 176 3.49 10.57 -2.96
C GLN A 176 3.43 12.07 -2.72
N ASP A 177 4.57 12.66 -2.39
CA ASP A 177 4.72 14.10 -2.19
C ASP A 177 5.94 14.66 -2.93
N TRP A 178 6.15 15.96 -2.82
CA TRP A 178 7.22 16.66 -3.53
C TRP A 178 8.63 16.24 -3.08
N SER A 179 8.77 15.48 -1.98
CA SER A 179 10.06 14.92 -1.55
C SER A 179 10.58 13.86 -2.52
N GLU A 180 9.73 13.25 -3.35
CA GLU A 180 10.14 12.28 -4.38
C GLU A 180 11.20 12.85 -5.33
N PHE A 181 11.06 14.13 -5.70
CA PHE A 181 12.05 14.83 -6.50
C PHE A 181 13.41 14.90 -5.78
N VAL A 182 13.39 15.15 -4.48
CA VAL A 182 14.59 15.28 -3.65
C VAL A 182 15.30 13.95 -3.51
N LEU A 183 14.54 12.88 -3.24
CA LEU A 183 15.07 11.54 -3.12
C LEU A 183 15.67 11.05 -4.45
N ALA A 184 15.07 11.43 -5.58
CA ALA A 184 15.59 11.15 -6.90
C ALA A 184 16.84 11.98 -7.26
N ASP A 185 16.81 13.29 -7.03
CA ASP A 185 17.94 14.18 -7.34
C ASP A 185 19.19 13.86 -6.47
N LEU A 186 18.98 13.36 -5.23
CA LEU A 186 20.06 12.87 -4.36
C LEU A 186 20.54 11.46 -4.72
N GLY A 187 19.91 10.78 -5.68
CA GLY A 187 20.23 9.41 -6.09
C GLY A 187 19.84 8.33 -5.09
N LEU A 188 19.07 8.66 -4.03
CA LEU A 188 18.57 7.71 -3.03
C LEU A 188 17.47 6.80 -3.60
N LEU A 189 16.66 7.33 -4.52
CA LEU A 189 15.67 6.58 -5.29
C LEU A 189 15.97 6.73 -6.78
N GLN A 190 16.15 5.62 -7.47
CA GLN A 190 16.36 5.61 -8.92
C GLN A 190 15.14 5.02 -9.60
N TYR A 191 14.57 5.70 -10.59
CA TYR A 191 13.40 5.22 -11.32
C TYR A 191 13.77 4.83 -12.75
N GLU A 192 13.03 3.88 -13.32
CA GLU A 192 13.23 3.51 -14.73
C GLU A 192 12.85 4.68 -15.64
N THR A 193 13.68 4.93 -16.65
CA THR A 193 13.38 5.96 -17.64
C THR A 193 12.40 5.42 -18.67
N VAL A 194 11.15 5.83 -18.56
CA VAL A 194 10.09 5.50 -19.53
C VAL A 194 9.82 6.71 -20.42
N ALA A 195 9.68 6.48 -21.73
CA ALA A 195 9.30 7.54 -22.66
C ALA A 195 7.82 7.91 -22.48
N PHE A 196 7.54 9.17 -22.14
CA PHE A 196 6.18 9.67 -21.97
C PHE A 196 5.70 10.36 -23.24
N ALA A 197 4.53 9.98 -23.75
CA ALA A 197 3.86 10.79 -24.76
C ALA A 197 3.38 12.11 -24.13
N PRO A 198 3.24 13.21 -24.90
CA PRO A 198 2.64 14.45 -24.37
C PRO A 198 1.23 14.24 -23.79
N SER A 199 0.49 13.25 -24.30
CA SER A 199 -0.83 12.85 -23.80
C SER A 199 -0.78 11.95 -22.55
N SER A 200 0.41 11.57 -22.06
CA SER A 200 0.55 10.72 -20.88
C SER A 200 0.22 11.52 -19.61
N ARG A 201 -0.97 11.28 -19.09
CA ARG A 201 -1.49 11.89 -17.86
C ARG A 201 -2.39 10.91 -17.10
N ALA A 202 -2.46 11.09 -15.78
CA ALA A 202 -3.25 10.23 -14.89
C ALA A 202 -4.76 10.44 -15.06
N PHE A 203 -5.17 11.70 -15.22
CA PHE A 203 -6.56 12.11 -15.33
C PHE A 203 -6.83 12.71 -16.70
N GLN A 204 -7.93 12.32 -17.34
CA GLN A 204 -8.24 12.78 -18.69
C GLN A 204 -9.20 13.97 -18.69
N ARG A 205 -10.01 14.11 -17.64
CA ARG A 205 -11.00 15.18 -17.49
C ARG A 205 -10.97 15.72 -16.06
N ARG A 206 -11.43 16.96 -15.87
CA ARG A 206 -11.57 17.58 -14.54
C ARG A 206 -12.42 16.74 -13.58
N GLY A 207 -13.54 16.20 -14.07
CA GLY A 207 -14.41 15.32 -13.29
C GLY A 207 -13.72 14.06 -12.75
N ASP A 208 -12.67 13.57 -13.42
CA ASP A 208 -11.89 12.42 -12.92
C ASP A 208 -11.07 12.80 -11.67
N VAL A 209 -10.53 14.03 -11.64
CA VAL A 209 -9.80 14.58 -10.48
C VAL A 209 -10.77 14.80 -9.32
N ASP A 210 -11.94 15.37 -9.61
CA ASP A 210 -12.99 15.59 -8.61
C ASP A 210 -13.47 14.28 -7.99
N ALA A 211 -13.76 13.27 -8.81
CA ALA A 211 -14.18 11.96 -8.35
C ALA A 211 -13.11 11.31 -7.44
N TYR A 212 -11.83 11.41 -7.79
CA TYR A 212 -10.75 10.92 -6.93
C TYR A 212 -10.77 11.62 -5.57
N LEU A 213 -10.86 12.95 -5.55
CA LEU A 213 -10.85 13.74 -4.31
C LEU A 213 -12.08 13.45 -3.46
N GLN A 214 -13.25 13.30 -4.06
CA GLN A 214 -14.49 12.89 -3.36
C GLN A 214 -14.35 11.50 -2.74
N LEU A 215 -13.81 10.53 -3.49
CA LEU A 215 -13.55 9.18 -2.98
C LEU A 215 -12.53 9.19 -1.84
N HIS A 216 -11.51 10.04 -1.93
CA HIS A 216 -10.52 10.21 -0.86
C HIS A 216 -11.15 10.81 0.39
N ALA A 217 -11.96 11.86 0.24
CA ALA A 217 -12.68 12.48 1.35
C ALA A 217 -13.63 11.50 2.04
N CYS A 218 -14.37 10.69 1.28
CA CYS A 218 -15.21 9.62 1.85
C CYS A 218 -14.40 8.60 2.64
N ARG A 219 -13.18 8.28 2.19
CA ARG A 219 -12.28 7.37 2.91
C ARG A 219 -11.79 7.97 4.23
N GLU A 220 -11.39 9.23 4.24
CA GLU A 220 -11.02 9.92 5.48
C GLU A 220 -12.21 10.06 6.44
N GLN A 221 -13.41 10.33 5.90
CA GLN A 221 -14.64 10.37 6.67
C GLN A 221 -14.94 9.02 7.31
N LEU A 222 -14.76 7.89 6.60
CA LEU A 222 -14.94 6.55 7.17
C LEU A 222 -14.06 6.31 8.40
N GLU A 223 -12.80 6.78 8.36
CA GLU A 223 -11.83 6.59 9.45
C GLU A 223 -12.18 7.40 10.70
N ARG A 224 -12.85 8.55 10.52
CA ARG A 224 -13.30 9.44 11.60
C ARG A 224 -14.80 9.28 11.90
N TRP A 225 -15.47 8.31 11.28
CA TRP A 225 -16.92 8.16 11.35
C TRP A 225 -17.34 7.68 12.74
N PRO A 226 -18.25 8.38 13.45
CA PRO A 226 -18.66 7.98 14.79
C PRO A 226 -19.20 6.55 14.81
N GLU A 227 -18.84 5.77 15.84
CA GLU A 227 -19.21 4.35 15.93
C GLU A 227 -20.73 4.13 15.97
N GLU A 228 -21.45 5.03 16.65
CA GLU A 228 -22.90 4.97 16.84
C GLU A 228 -23.70 5.47 15.63
N THR A 229 -23.04 6.18 14.69
CA THR A 229 -23.73 6.73 13.52
C THR A 229 -23.83 5.70 12.40
N PRO A 230 -25.02 5.45 11.81
CA PRO A 230 -25.17 4.54 10.68
C PRO A 230 -24.28 4.89 9.49
N LEU A 231 -23.77 3.88 8.78
CA LEU A 231 -22.90 4.07 7.61
C LEU A 231 -23.67 4.22 6.28
N ALA A 232 -24.98 4.00 6.28
CA ALA A 232 -25.83 4.09 5.10
C ALA A 232 -25.69 5.42 4.31
N PRO A 233 -25.58 6.61 4.95
CA PRO A 233 -25.34 7.85 4.22
C PRO A 233 -24.00 7.84 3.46
N LEU A 234 -22.94 7.28 4.05
CA LEU A 234 -21.63 7.21 3.42
C LEU A 234 -21.62 6.23 2.23
N VAL A 235 -22.37 5.12 2.31
CA VAL A 235 -22.60 4.21 1.17
C VAL A 235 -23.26 4.97 0.01
N ALA A 236 -24.32 5.73 0.29
CA ALA A 236 -25.04 6.48 -0.74
C ALA A 236 -24.17 7.56 -1.40
N VAL A 237 -23.40 8.31 -0.60
CA VAL A 237 -22.43 9.29 -1.12
C VAL A 237 -21.39 8.61 -1.99
N ALA A 238 -20.78 7.52 -1.52
CA ALA A 238 -19.77 6.80 -2.29
C ALA A 238 -20.31 6.27 -3.62
N ALA A 239 -21.54 5.74 -3.63
CA ALA A 239 -22.20 5.22 -4.84
C ALA A 239 -22.54 6.32 -5.86
N ALA A 240 -22.87 7.53 -5.40
CA ALA A 240 -23.24 8.66 -6.25
C ALA A 240 -22.05 9.33 -6.96
N ILE A 241 -20.81 9.03 -6.55
CA ILE A 241 -19.62 9.62 -7.19
C ILE A 241 -19.46 9.09 -8.62
N ASP A 242 -19.51 10.00 -9.59
CA ASP A 242 -19.32 9.70 -11.00
C ASP A 242 -17.87 9.28 -11.28
N CYS A 243 -17.68 8.05 -11.72
CA CYS A 243 -16.36 7.49 -12.02
C CYS A 243 -16.22 7.33 -13.53
N GLY A 244 -15.50 8.26 -14.16
CA GLY A 244 -15.33 8.30 -15.61
C GLY A 244 -14.50 7.20 -16.25
N ASN A 245 -13.82 6.38 -15.45
CA ASN A 245 -12.92 5.34 -15.94
C ASN A 245 -12.84 4.13 -14.99
N ALA A 246 -12.32 3.02 -15.50
CA ALA A 246 -12.23 1.75 -14.76
C ALA A 246 -11.38 1.84 -13.49
N TRP A 247 -10.31 2.63 -13.49
CA TRP A 247 -9.44 2.81 -12.33
C TRP A 247 -10.17 3.52 -11.18
N LEU A 248 -10.89 4.60 -11.45
CA LEU A 248 -11.72 5.30 -10.46
C LEU A 248 -12.89 4.44 -10.00
N ALA A 249 -13.54 3.70 -10.90
CA ALA A 249 -14.60 2.76 -10.54
C ALA A 249 -14.08 1.66 -9.60
N MET A 250 -12.88 1.15 -9.84
CA MET A 250 -12.20 0.19 -8.96
C MET A 250 -11.83 0.82 -7.60
N ARG A 251 -11.47 2.11 -7.59
CA ARG A 251 -11.22 2.86 -6.36
C ARG A 251 -12.50 3.03 -5.53
N ARG A 252 -13.63 3.35 -6.17
CA ARG A 252 -14.96 3.37 -5.56
C ARG A 252 -15.34 1.99 -5.03
N ALA A 253 -15.14 0.93 -5.81
CA ALA A 253 -15.41 -0.44 -5.37
C ALA A 253 -14.60 -0.80 -4.11
N LYS A 254 -13.32 -0.42 -4.04
CA LYS A 254 -12.47 -0.60 -2.85
C LYS A 254 -12.99 0.16 -1.63
N LEU A 255 -13.48 1.39 -1.83
CA LEU A 255 -14.11 2.18 -0.77
C LEU A 255 -15.38 1.49 -0.28
N SER A 256 -16.29 1.08 -1.17
CA SER A 256 -17.50 0.34 -0.81
C SER A 256 -17.19 -0.96 -0.06
N PHE A 257 -16.15 -1.68 -0.46
CA PHE A 257 -15.67 -2.86 0.26
C PHE A 257 -15.22 -2.53 1.69
N ALA A 258 -14.47 -1.43 1.87
CA ALA A 258 -14.02 -0.97 3.18
C ALA A 258 -15.19 -0.49 4.06
N ILE A 259 -16.20 0.16 3.48
CA ILE A 259 -17.44 0.52 4.18
C ILE A 259 -18.16 -0.76 4.64
N GLY A 260 -18.30 -1.77 3.77
CA GLY A 260 -18.87 -3.06 4.14
C GLY A 260 -18.13 -3.74 5.31
N GLN A 261 -16.80 -3.67 5.34
CA GLN A 261 -16.02 -4.19 6.47
C GLN A 261 -16.27 -3.41 7.77
N ALA A 262 -16.50 -2.10 7.68
CA ALA A 262 -16.86 -1.29 8.83
C ALA A 262 -18.26 -1.62 9.35
N CYS A 263 -19.24 -1.83 8.46
CA CYS A 263 -20.57 -2.31 8.82
C CYS A 263 -20.51 -3.67 9.53
N GLU A 264 -19.71 -4.63 9.01
CA GLU A 264 -19.52 -5.93 9.68
C GLU A 264 -18.94 -5.81 11.10
N ARG A 265 -17.99 -4.90 11.33
CA ARG A 265 -17.43 -4.65 12.68
C ARG A 265 -18.50 -4.14 13.65
N ARG A 266 -19.49 -3.42 13.14
CA ARG A 266 -20.63 -2.88 13.91
C ARG A 266 -21.83 -3.83 13.95
N ALA A 267 -21.70 -5.03 13.38
CA ALA A 267 -22.80 -5.99 13.19
C ALA A 267 -24.02 -5.42 12.41
N ASP A 268 -23.81 -4.37 11.60
CA ASP A 268 -24.81 -3.85 10.66
C ASP A 268 -24.79 -4.71 9.37
N TRP A 269 -25.52 -5.83 9.41
CA TRP A 269 -25.51 -6.81 8.31
C TRP A 269 -26.18 -6.29 7.04
N ASP A 270 -27.26 -5.50 7.16
CA ASP A 270 -27.95 -4.93 6.02
C ASP A 270 -27.12 -3.84 5.34
N GLY A 271 -26.48 -2.96 6.12
CA GLY A 271 -25.53 -1.98 5.62
C GLY A 271 -24.30 -2.63 4.98
N ALA A 272 -23.78 -3.72 5.56
CA ALA A 272 -22.69 -4.49 4.97
C ALA A 272 -23.10 -5.10 3.62
N LEU A 273 -24.30 -5.68 3.54
CA LEU A 273 -24.81 -6.29 2.31
C LEU A 273 -24.97 -5.26 1.19
N ALA A 274 -25.58 -4.11 1.49
CA ALA A 274 -25.74 -3.02 0.52
C ALA A 274 -24.39 -2.49 0.02
N ALA A 275 -23.43 -2.28 0.94
CA ALA A 275 -22.09 -1.83 0.58
C ALA A 275 -21.37 -2.84 -0.33
N TYR A 276 -21.40 -4.13 0.01
CA TYR A 276 -20.75 -5.16 -0.82
C TYR A 276 -21.45 -5.41 -2.15
N GLU A 277 -22.77 -5.29 -2.23
CA GLU A 277 -23.51 -5.40 -3.48
C GLU A 277 -23.15 -4.30 -4.48
N SER A 278 -22.86 -3.09 -3.98
CA SER A 278 -22.35 -1.98 -4.80
C SER A 278 -20.87 -2.11 -5.17
N SER A 279 -20.15 -3.11 -4.67
CA SER A 279 -18.71 -3.24 -4.81
C SER A 279 -18.30 -4.35 -5.77
N ALA A 280 -17.68 -3.96 -6.90
CA ALA A 280 -16.98 -4.87 -7.81
C ALA A 280 -15.55 -5.23 -7.35
N TRP A 281 -15.19 -4.95 -6.09
CA TRP A 281 -13.85 -5.27 -5.60
C TRP A 281 -13.71 -6.79 -5.38
N PRO A 282 -12.59 -7.41 -5.81
CA PRO A 282 -12.42 -8.85 -5.63
C PRO A 282 -12.60 -9.30 -4.18
N GLY A 283 -13.40 -10.34 -3.98
CA GLY A 283 -13.78 -10.85 -2.66
C GLY A 283 -15.03 -10.23 -2.05
N SER A 284 -15.65 -9.20 -2.65
CA SER A 284 -16.94 -8.67 -2.21
C SER A 284 -18.02 -9.75 -2.19
N ARG A 285 -18.11 -10.60 -3.22
CA ARG A 285 -19.12 -11.68 -3.28
C ARG A 285 -18.94 -12.70 -2.17
N GLN A 286 -17.70 -13.12 -1.89
CA GLN A 286 -17.39 -13.96 -0.72
C GLN A 286 -17.85 -13.34 0.60
N ARG A 287 -17.60 -12.03 0.80
CA ARG A 287 -18.04 -11.31 2.00
C ARG A 287 -19.57 -11.24 2.08
N ARG A 288 -20.28 -11.04 0.96
CA ARG A 288 -21.75 -11.10 0.91
C ARG A 288 -22.29 -12.45 1.39
N VAL A 289 -21.71 -13.57 0.94
CA VAL A 289 -22.09 -14.91 1.44
C VAL A 289 -21.93 -14.98 2.97
N ARG A 290 -20.82 -14.45 3.50
CA ARG A 290 -20.54 -14.45 4.95
C ARG A 290 -21.50 -13.55 5.72
N VAL A 291 -21.83 -12.38 5.20
CA VAL A 291 -22.78 -11.43 5.80
C VAL A 291 -24.18 -12.02 5.82
N LEU A 292 -24.63 -12.65 4.71
CA LEU A 292 -25.91 -13.35 4.65
C LEU A 292 -25.97 -14.49 5.66
N GLU A 293 -24.89 -15.27 5.81
CA GLU A 293 -24.78 -16.31 6.83
C GLU A 293 -24.88 -15.74 8.26
N ARG A 294 -24.18 -14.63 8.55
CA ARG A 294 -24.19 -13.97 9.85
C ARG A 294 -25.54 -13.32 10.20
N GLY A 295 -26.24 -12.81 9.20
CA GLY A 295 -27.60 -12.30 9.31
C GLY A 295 -28.68 -13.38 9.22
N GLU A 296 -28.31 -14.66 9.31
CA GLU A 296 -29.21 -15.83 9.31
C GLU A 296 -30.08 -15.98 8.03
N ARG A 297 -29.67 -15.35 6.93
CA ARG A 297 -30.30 -15.46 5.61
C ARG A 297 -29.71 -16.63 4.81
N PHE A 298 -29.84 -17.83 5.35
CA PHE A 298 -29.11 -19.02 4.88
C PHE A 298 -29.43 -19.43 3.44
N ASP A 299 -30.69 -19.32 2.99
CA ASP A 299 -31.07 -19.66 1.62
C ASP A 299 -30.38 -18.75 0.59
N ALA A 300 -30.37 -17.44 0.86
CA ALA A 300 -29.68 -16.47 0.03
C ALA A 300 -28.15 -16.66 0.06
N ALA A 301 -27.60 -16.98 1.23
CA ALA A 301 -26.17 -17.29 1.37
C ALA A 301 -25.78 -18.53 0.54
N LEU A 302 -26.57 -19.59 0.58
CA LEU A 302 -26.31 -20.80 -0.18
C LEU A 302 -26.45 -20.56 -1.69
N ALA A 303 -27.50 -19.88 -2.13
CA ALA A 303 -27.70 -19.56 -3.55
C ALA A 303 -26.50 -18.79 -4.12
N LEU A 304 -26.01 -17.78 -3.39
CA LEU A 304 -24.84 -17.01 -3.80
C LEU A 304 -23.54 -17.83 -3.74
N ALA A 305 -23.40 -18.73 -2.76
CA ALA A 305 -22.25 -19.64 -2.68
C ALA A 305 -22.23 -20.66 -3.83
N ASP A 306 -23.38 -21.20 -4.22
CA ASP A 306 -23.49 -22.12 -5.37
C ASP A 306 -23.25 -21.39 -6.71
N GLU A 307 -23.58 -20.09 -6.82
CA GLU A 307 -23.16 -19.24 -7.95
C GLU A 307 -21.64 -19.07 -7.98
N ALA A 308 -21.03 -18.66 -6.86
CA ALA A 308 -19.58 -18.47 -6.76
C ALA A 308 -18.79 -19.77 -7.00
N THR A 309 -19.39 -20.93 -6.73
CA THR A 309 -18.79 -22.24 -7.04
C THR A 309 -18.79 -22.55 -8.53
N ARG A 310 -19.85 -22.16 -9.26
CA ARG A 310 -19.95 -22.39 -10.72
C ARG A 310 -19.04 -21.46 -11.51
N ALA A 311 -18.85 -20.23 -11.04
CA ALA A 311 -18.04 -19.23 -11.72
C ALA A 311 -17.28 -18.38 -10.70
N PRO A 312 -16.19 -18.91 -10.10
CA PRO A 312 -15.39 -18.17 -9.13
C PRO A 312 -14.69 -16.96 -9.77
N GLU A 313 -14.57 -15.86 -9.04
CA GLU A 313 -13.82 -14.65 -9.41
C GLU A 313 -12.32 -14.94 -9.51
N ASN A 314 -11.81 -15.76 -8.58
CA ASN A 314 -10.43 -16.21 -8.51
C ASN A 314 -10.31 -17.43 -7.58
N GLU A 315 -9.10 -18.01 -7.51
CA GLU A 315 -8.84 -19.16 -6.65
C GLU A 315 -9.05 -18.89 -5.15
N ALA A 316 -8.83 -17.65 -4.69
CA ALA A 316 -9.02 -17.30 -3.30
C ALA A 316 -10.52 -17.35 -2.92
N GLU A 317 -11.40 -16.85 -3.78
CA GLU A 317 -12.84 -16.99 -3.59
C GLU A 317 -13.25 -18.48 -3.60
N ALA A 318 -12.80 -19.25 -4.59
CA ALA A 318 -13.13 -20.67 -4.69
C ALA A 318 -12.78 -21.44 -3.40
N GLN A 319 -11.59 -21.19 -2.85
CA GLN A 319 -11.13 -21.81 -1.61
C GLN A 319 -11.99 -21.41 -0.39
N GLN A 320 -12.36 -20.13 -0.27
CA GLN A 320 -13.21 -19.67 0.83
C GLN A 320 -14.62 -20.25 0.73
N ILE A 321 -15.25 -20.16 -0.44
CA ILE A 321 -16.61 -20.65 -0.67
C ILE A 321 -16.71 -22.15 -0.40
N ALA A 322 -15.70 -22.93 -0.82
CA ALA A 322 -15.63 -24.37 -0.53
C ALA A 322 -15.67 -24.69 0.97
N ARG A 323 -15.08 -23.85 1.84
CA ARG A 323 -15.14 -24.00 3.30
C ARG A 323 -16.49 -23.60 3.91
N MET A 324 -17.23 -22.72 3.25
CA MET A 324 -18.53 -22.22 3.71
C MET A 324 -19.68 -23.16 3.35
N LEU A 325 -19.62 -23.80 2.17
CA LEU A 325 -20.70 -24.65 1.66
C LEU A 325 -21.17 -25.76 2.62
N PRO A 326 -20.28 -26.57 3.26
CA PRO A 326 -20.74 -27.65 4.14
C PRO A 326 -21.51 -27.18 5.36
N ARG A 327 -21.18 -26.01 5.91
CA ARG A 327 -21.90 -25.44 7.06
C ARG A 327 -23.21 -24.78 6.64
N LEU A 328 -23.25 -24.11 5.48
CA LEU A 328 -24.48 -23.54 4.92
C LEU A 328 -25.52 -24.61 4.59
N ARG A 329 -25.12 -25.70 3.92
CA ARG A 329 -26.03 -26.82 3.60
C ARG A 329 -26.63 -27.46 4.85
N ARG A 330 -25.82 -27.66 5.90
CA ARG A 330 -26.30 -28.19 7.19
C ARG A 330 -27.33 -27.28 7.86
N ARG A 331 -27.18 -25.96 7.75
CA ARG A 331 -28.09 -24.99 8.39
C ARG A 331 -29.51 -25.02 7.82
N ILE A 332 -29.67 -25.37 6.54
CA ILE A 332 -30.98 -25.47 5.89
C ILE A 332 -31.50 -26.91 5.76
N GLY A 333 -30.94 -27.85 6.52
CA GLY A 333 -31.40 -29.24 6.55
C GLY A 333 -31.06 -30.08 5.31
N LEU A 334 -30.26 -29.56 4.38
CA LEU A 334 -29.71 -30.37 3.30
C LEU A 334 -28.61 -31.26 3.87
N SER A 335 -28.65 -32.58 3.57
CA SER A 335 -27.51 -33.45 3.85
C SER A 335 -26.28 -32.81 3.23
N ALA A 336 -25.21 -32.64 4.01
CA ALA A 336 -23.90 -32.23 3.50
C ALA A 336 -23.48 -33.28 2.47
N THR A 337 -23.82 -33.06 1.22
CA THR A 337 -23.58 -34.03 0.16
C THR A 337 -22.06 -34.22 0.13
N ARG A 338 -21.61 -35.45 0.39
CA ARG A 338 -20.21 -35.92 0.28
C ARG A 338 -19.54 -35.60 -1.08
N ALA A 339 -20.27 -34.97 -2.01
CA ALA A 339 -19.84 -34.62 -3.35
C ALA A 339 -18.69 -33.59 -3.40
N ALA A 340 -18.64 -32.62 -2.47
CA ALA A 340 -17.56 -31.62 -2.47
C ALA A 340 -16.23 -32.17 -1.93
N SER A 341 -16.28 -33.11 -0.97
CA SER A 341 -15.07 -33.79 -0.46
C SER A 341 -14.50 -34.78 -1.46
N ALA A 342 -15.31 -35.35 -2.36
CA ALA A 342 -14.83 -36.31 -3.36
C ALA A 342 -14.06 -35.63 -4.51
N ALA A 343 -14.50 -34.45 -4.97
CA ALA A 343 -13.81 -33.72 -6.04
C ALA A 343 -12.49 -33.06 -5.58
N SER A 344 -12.40 -32.60 -4.32
CA SER A 344 -11.13 -32.06 -3.78
C SER A 344 -10.18 -33.16 -3.30
N ALA A 345 -10.68 -34.28 -2.80
CA ALA A 345 -9.83 -35.40 -2.35
C ALA A 345 -9.30 -36.26 -3.51
N ALA A 346 -9.98 -36.30 -4.66
CA ALA A 346 -9.55 -37.12 -5.80
C ALA A 346 -8.32 -36.56 -6.56
N SER A 347 -7.86 -35.33 -6.26
CA SER A 347 -6.73 -34.67 -6.93
C SER A 347 -5.66 -34.10 -6.00
N ALA A 348 -5.85 -34.10 -4.69
CA ALA A 348 -4.91 -33.50 -3.75
C ALA A 348 -3.82 -34.51 -3.37
N GLN A 349 -2.70 -34.54 -4.10
CA GLN A 349 -1.47 -35.06 -3.52
C GLN A 349 -1.19 -34.27 -2.23
N ALA A 350 -0.95 -34.98 -1.13
CA ALA A 350 -0.67 -34.34 0.14
C ALA A 350 0.60 -33.49 0.03
N ILE A 351 0.55 -32.26 0.56
CA ILE A 351 1.72 -31.40 0.66
C ILE A 351 2.75 -32.11 1.56
N PRO A 352 3.98 -32.40 1.08
CA PRO A 352 5.00 -33.03 1.89
C PRO A 352 5.25 -32.20 3.16
N ARG A 353 5.25 -32.86 4.32
CA ARG A 353 5.38 -32.19 5.61
C ARG A 353 6.27 -32.98 6.55
N ASP A 354 7.31 -32.33 7.04
CA ASP A 354 8.27 -32.87 7.98
C ASP A 354 8.25 -32.07 9.29
N CYS A 355 8.75 -32.68 10.36
CA CYS A 355 8.94 -32.03 11.65
C CYS A 355 10.40 -32.14 12.07
N ILE A 356 10.94 -31.05 12.62
CA ILE A 356 12.29 -31.01 13.17
C ILE A 356 12.30 -30.42 14.57
N GLU A 357 13.16 -30.96 15.42
CA GLU A 357 13.40 -30.40 16.75
C GLU A 357 14.71 -29.61 16.72
N LEU A 358 14.64 -28.33 17.10
CA LEU A 358 15.76 -27.38 17.11
C LEU A 358 15.96 -26.80 18.50
N ALA A 359 17.19 -26.45 18.85
CA ALA A 359 17.47 -25.74 20.09
C ALA A 359 16.82 -24.35 20.07
N HIS A 360 16.21 -23.94 21.17
CA HIS A 360 15.67 -22.58 21.29
C HIS A 360 16.82 -21.56 21.23
N PRO A 361 16.75 -20.51 20.39
CA PRO A 361 17.86 -19.58 20.15
C PRO A 361 18.24 -18.68 21.35
N GLY A 362 17.62 -18.88 22.52
CA GLY A 362 17.86 -18.09 23.74
C GLY A 362 17.46 -16.61 23.70
N ALA A 363 17.26 -16.04 22.51
CA ALA A 363 16.80 -14.68 22.25
C ALA A 363 15.73 -14.67 21.14
N PRO A 364 14.94 -13.60 20.99
CA PRO A 364 13.97 -13.47 19.90
C PRO A 364 14.69 -13.51 18.54
N TYR A 365 14.63 -14.66 17.87
CA TYR A 365 15.19 -14.87 16.54
C TYR A 365 14.14 -15.58 15.68
N PRO A 366 13.86 -15.13 14.44
CA PRO A 366 12.77 -15.70 13.68
C PRO A 366 13.04 -17.17 13.33
N VAL A 367 11.99 -18.00 13.41
CA VAL A 367 12.10 -19.46 13.29
C VAL A 367 12.62 -19.89 11.91
N GLU A 368 12.32 -19.11 10.88
CA GLU A 368 12.75 -19.29 9.50
C GLU A 368 14.27 -19.21 9.39
N TYR A 369 14.90 -18.28 10.12
CA TYR A 369 16.36 -18.13 10.14
C TYR A 369 17.02 -19.27 10.92
N VAL A 370 16.42 -19.72 12.03
CA VAL A 370 16.90 -20.90 12.78
C VAL A 370 16.85 -22.16 11.89
N ALA A 371 15.74 -22.35 11.17
CA ALA A 371 15.58 -23.45 10.24
C ALA A 371 16.56 -23.35 9.06
N ARG A 372 16.75 -22.16 8.48
CA ARG A 372 17.74 -21.89 7.42
C ARG A 372 19.13 -22.31 7.88
N ASP A 373 19.57 -21.82 9.03
CA ASP A 373 20.93 -22.06 9.54
C ASP A 373 21.16 -23.53 9.85
N HIS A 374 20.14 -24.23 10.37
CA HIS A 374 20.21 -25.66 10.61
C HIS A 374 20.30 -26.49 9.31
N LEU A 375 19.52 -26.12 8.29
CA LEU A 375 19.46 -26.86 7.03
C LEU A 375 20.63 -26.58 6.09
N SER A 376 21.28 -25.42 6.26
CA SER A 376 22.29 -24.93 5.33
C SER A 376 23.58 -25.73 5.47
N ARG A 377 24.13 -26.15 4.32
CA ARG A 377 25.45 -26.80 4.21
C ARG A 377 26.21 -26.20 3.05
N ALA A 378 27.53 -26.38 3.03
CA ALA A 378 28.38 -25.88 1.95
C ALA A 378 27.95 -26.39 0.55
N ASP A 379 27.50 -27.65 0.45
CA ASP A 379 27.03 -28.28 -0.78
C ASP A 379 25.52 -28.11 -1.02
N ALA A 380 24.80 -27.57 -0.04
CA ALA A 380 23.36 -27.40 -0.05
C ALA A 380 22.94 -26.08 0.63
N PRO A 381 23.36 -24.92 0.10
CA PRO A 381 23.07 -23.63 0.74
C PRO A 381 21.56 -23.34 0.77
N VAL A 382 21.12 -22.75 1.88
CA VAL A 382 19.71 -22.37 2.09
C VAL A 382 19.62 -20.85 2.25
N PHE A 383 18.68 -20.25 1.52
CA PHE A 383 18.43 -18.82 1.50
C PHE A 383 17.03 -18.52 1.99
N TYR A 384 16.88 -17.45 2.76
CA TYR A 384 15.57 -16.86 3.04
C TYR A 384 15.18 -15.99 1.86
N ALA A 385 14.09 -16.34 1.20
CA ALA A 385 13.65 -15.71 -0.05
C ALA A 385 12.19 -15.28 0.00
N GLU A 386 11.30 -16.09 0.59
CA GLU A 386 9.85 -15.86 0.63
C GLU A 386 9.33 -15.43 -0.77
N ASN A 387 8.63 -14.29 -0.85
CA ASN A 387 8.06 -13.77 -2.08
C ASN A 387 9.10 -13.04 -2.96
N THR A 388 10.35 -12.90 -2.54
CA THR A 388 11.29 -11.99 -3.20
C THR A 388 11.99 -12.62 -4.40
N LEU A 389 12.42 -13.88 -4.31
CA LEU A 389 13.22 -14.51 -5.35
C LEU A 389 12.44 -14.68 -6.66
N ILE A 390 11.32 -15.40 -6.63
CA ILE A 390 10.55 -15.72 -7.84
C ILE A 390 9.97 -14.43 -8.47
N ASN A 391 9.49 -13.49 -7.66
CA ASN A 391 9.06 -12.18 -8.16
C ASN A 391 10.22 -11.41 -8.80
N SER A 392 11.42 -11.44 -8.21
CA SER A 392 12.58 -10.73 -8.78
C SER A 392 13.02 -11.35 -10.10
N LEU A 393 13.08 -12.69 -10.19
CA LEU A 393 13.40 -13.38 -11.45
C LEU A 393 12.36 -13.06 -12.55
N PHE A 394 11.08 -13.00 -12.19
CA PHE A 394 10.02 -12.53 -13.10
C PHE A 394 10.27 -11.09 -13.56
N GLY A 395 10.50 -10.19 -12.60
CA GLY A 395 10.72 -8.77 -12.87
C GLY A 395 11.97 -8.51 -13.70
N LEU A 396 13.01 -9.32 -13.54
CA LEU A 396 14.23 -9.26 -14.34
C LEU A 396 14.01 -9.81 -15.75
N LEU A 397 13.33 -10.96 -15.92
CA LEU A 397 13.04 -11.48 -17.27
C LEU A 397 12.07 -10.57 -18.04
N CYS A 398 11.05 -10.06 -17.36
CA CYS A 398 9.95 -9.30 -17.93
C CYS A 398 10.08 -7.78 -17.67
N TRP A 399 11.31 -7.27 -17.49
CA TRP A 399 11.55 -5.85 -17.20
C TRP A 399 10.92 -4.94 -18.26
N GLU A 400 11.15 -5.25 -19.54
CA GLU A 400 10.68 -4.46 -20.68
C GLU A 400 9.15 -4.35 -20.75
N PRO A 401 8.35 -5.44 -20.71
CA PRO A 401 6.89 -5.31 -20.68
C PRO A 401 6.37 -4.60 -19.43
N VAL A 402 6.97 -4.83 -18.25
CA VAL A 402 6.56 -4.14 -17.01
C VAL A 402 6.72 -2.62 -17.13
N PHE A 403 7.80 -2.17 -17.77
CA PHE A 403 8.09 -0.74 -17.98
C PHE A 403 7.74 -0.22 -19.37
N ALA A 404 6.94 -0.97 -20.13
CA ALA A 404 6.49 -0.54 -21.45
C ALA A 404 5.63 0.73 -21.35
N ALA A 405 5.87 1.67 -22.27
CA ALA A 405 5.16 2.95 -22.40
C ALA A 405 3.73 2.79 -22.96
N VAL A 406 2.94 1.92 -22.34
CA VAL A 406 1.52 1.74 -22.67
C VAL A 406 0.73 2.99 -22.24
N PRO A 407 -0.20 3.50 -23.04
CA PRO A 407 -0.98 4.69 -22.70
C PRO A 407 -1.64 4.61 -21.32
N GLY A 408 -1.38 5.60 -20.47
CA GLY A 408 -1.90 5.67 -19.10
C GLY A 408 -1.17 4.80 -18.07
N ALA A 409 -0.18 3.98 -18.46
CA ALA A 409 0.63 3.21 -17.51
C ALA A 409 1.66 4.09 -16.79
N PHE A 410 2.27 5.02 -17.53
CA PHE A 410 3.30 5.94 -17.03
C PHE A 410 3.02 7.38 -17.49
N PHE A 411 3.10 8.34 -16.56
CA PHE A 411 2.75 9.75 -16.73
C PHE A 411 3.54 10.72 -15.82
N HIS A 412 4.47 10.23 -15.00
CA HIS A 412 5.51 11.04 -14.34
C HIS A 412 6.80 10.22 -14.09
N PRO A 413 7.96 10.87 -13.81
CA PRO A 413 9.25 10.20 -13.66
C PRO A 413 9.40 9.33 -12.40
N PHE A 414 8.52 9.49 -11.42
CA PHE A 414 8.63 8.90 -10.07
C PHE A 414 7.74 7.67 -9.86
N GLN A 415 7.58 6.86 -10.90
CA GLN A 415 6.73 5.67 -10.85
C GLN A 415 7.58 4.42 -10.64
N ARG A 416 7.39 3.77 -9.49
CA ARG A 416 8.00 2.45 -9.20
C ARG A 416 7.57 1.38 -10.20
N GLY A 417 6.38 1.50 -10.79
CA GLY A 417 5.82 0.57 -11.76
C GLY A 417 4.58 1.17 -12.44
N PRO A 418 3.98 0.45 -13.40
CA PRO A 418 2.87 0.96 -14.18
C PRO A 418 1.60 1.13 -13.33
N ALA A 419 0.83 2.19 -13.57
CA ALA A 419 -0.41 2.46 -12.85
C ALA A 419 -1.48 1.37 -13.06
N ASP A 420 -1.43 0.66 -14.20
CA ASP A 420 -2.32 -0.44 -14.55
C ASP A 420 -1.81 -1.82 -14.09
N LEU A 421 -0.78 -1.90 -13.26
CA LEU A 421 -0.19 -3.17 -12.77
C LEU A 421 -1.22 -4.17 -12.20
N HIS A 422 -2.28 -3.63 -11.58
CA HIS A 422 -3.33 -4.43 -10.94
C HIS A 422 -4.67 -4.37 -11.70
N ALA A 423 -4.66 -3.88 -12.94
CA ALA A 423 -5.81 -3.93 -13.82
C ALA A 423 -5.97 -5.35 -14.39
N PRO A 424 -7.21 -5.83 -14.59
CA PRO A 424 -7.47 -7.18 -15.10
C PRO A 424 -6.91 -7.41 -16.52
N ASP A 425 -6.72 -6.33 -17.29
CA ASP A 425 -6.19 -6.35 -18.65
C ASP A 425 -4.68 -6.05 -18.72
N PHE A 426 -3.96 -5.97 -17.59
CA PHE A 426 -2.52 -5.67 -17.53
C PHE A 426 -1.70 -6.55 -18.49
N ARG A 427 -1.91 -7.86 -18.44
CA ARG A 427 -1.29 -8.85 -19.33
C ARG A 427 -1.74 -8.65 -20.78
N ALA A 428 -3.04 -8.53 -21.00
CA ALA A 428 -3.63 -8.44 -22.34
C ALA A 428 -3.08 -7.24 -23.14
N ARG A 429 -2.90 -6.09 -22.49
CA ARG A 429 -2.34 -4.88 -23.11
C ARG A 429 -0.87 -5.02 -23.53
N ARG A 430 -0.17 -6.04 -23.02
CA ARG A 430 1.27 -6.31 -23.23
C ARG A 430 1.52 -7.74 -23.70
N ALA A 431 0.49 -8.43 -24.22
CA ALA A 431 0.53 -9.87 -24.47
C ALA A 431 1.76 -10.28 -25.30
N ALA A 432 1.96 -9.67 -26.46
CA ALA A 432 3.09 -9.97 -27.34
C ALA A 432 4.46 -9.76 -26.67
N GLN A 433 4.60 -8.78 -25.79
CA GLN A 433 5.86 -8.50 -25.09
C GLN A 433 6.11 -9.51 -23.97
N PHE A 434 5.08 -9.87 -23.19
CA PHE A 434 5.20 -10.93 -22.19
C PHE A 434 5.47 -12.29 -22.85
N ASP A 435 4.76 -12.62 -23.93
CA ASP A 435 4.95 -13.87 -24.67
C ASP A 435 6.39 -13.98 -25.19
N ALA A 436 6.96 -12.88 -25.71
CA ALA A 436 8.36 -12.84 -26.14
C ALA A 436 9.35 -13.04 -24.97
N CYS A 437 9.11 -12.45 -23.80
CA CYS A 437 9.91 -12.69 -22.61
C CYS A 437 9.82 -14.14 -22.13
N LEU A 438 8.63 -14.72 -22.07
CA LEU A 438 8.42 -16.09 -21.60
C LEU A 438 8.95 -17.13 -22.60
N ALA A 439 8.92 -16.86 -23.91
CA ALA A 439 9.54 -17.71 -24.93
C ALA A 439 11.06 -17.86 -24.75
N GLN A 440 11.73 -16.95 -24.05
CA GLN A 440 13.15 -17.11 -23.72
C GLN A 440 13.43 -18.32 -22.83
N LEU A 441 12.43 -18.81 -22.10
CA LEU A 441 12.54 -20.00 -21.24
C LEU A 441 12.61 -21.31 -22.06
N ASP A 442 12.37 -21.27 -23.36
CA ASP A 442 12.53 -22.42 -24.25
C ASP A 442 14.00 -22.68 -24.64
N GLY A 443 14.90 -21.73 -24.33
CA GLY A 443 16.34 -21.87 -24.55
C GLY A 443 17.15 -21.29 -23.38
N PRO A 444 18.48 -21.17 -23.50
CA PRO A 444 19.33 -20.67 -22.42
C PRO A 444 19.32 -19.14 -22.27
N GLN A 445 18.77 -18.40 -23.24
CA GLN A 445 18.89 -16.93 -23.34
C GLN A 445 18.26 -16.17 -22.16
N TYR A 446 17.25 -16.74 -21.49
CA TYR A 446 16.63 -16.09 -20.32
C TYR A 446 17.65 -15.80 -19.21
N ARG A 447 18.68 -16.65 -19.05
CA ARG A 447 19.72 -16.45 -18.03
C ARG A 447 20.53 -15.19 -18.30
N ASP A 448 20.91 -14.98 -19.57
CA ASP A 448 21.69 -13.82 -19.98
C ASP A 448 20.87 -12.53 -19.89
N THR A 449 19.58 -12.59 -20.26
CA THR A 449 18.65 -11.47 -20.06
C THR A 449 18.50 -11.11 -18.58
N ILE A 450 18.31 -12.09 -17.70
CA ILE A 450 18.18 -11.85 -16.26
C ILE A 450 19.47 -11.21 -15.70
N ARG A 451 20.66 -11.76 -16.02
CA ARG A 451 21.94 -11.20 -15.56
C ARG A 451 22.17 -9.78 -16.08
N ARG A 452 21.86 -9.55 -17.36
CA ARG A 452 21.99 -8.23 -17.98
C ARG A 452 21.10 -7.22 -17.29
N HIS A 453 19.82 -7.52 -17.07
CA HIS A 453 18.92 -6.62 -16.36
C HIS A 453 19.33 -6.43 -14.90
N TYR A 454 19.79 -7.48 -14.22
CA TYR A 454 20.26 -7.36 -12.85
C TYR A 454 21.44 -6.39 -12.74
N ALA A 455 22.43 -6.50 -13.64
CA ALA A 455 23.57 -5.58 -13.67
C ALA A 455 23.19 -4.15 -14.10
N GLN A 456 22.35 -4.00 -15.12
CA GLN A 456 22.00 -2.69 -15.68
C GLN A 456 20.98 -1.91 -14.86
N LYS A 457 20.13 -2.60 -14.11
CA LYS A 457 18.97 -2.03 -13.41
C LYS A 457 19.14 -2.04 -11.89
N MET A 458 20.30 -2.43 -11.39
CA MET A 458 20.61 -2.48 -9.96
C MET A 458 20.23 -1.16 -9.27
N GLY A 459 19.41 -1.25 -8.21
CA GLY A 459 18.93 -0.09 -7.45
C GLY A 459 17.73 0.65 -8.04
N VAL A 460 17.29 0.31 -9.26
CA VAL A 460 16.11 0.94 -9.89
C VAL A 460 14.82 0.42 -9.24
N GLN A 461 13.96 1.33 -8.82
CA GLN A 461 12.65 1.05 -8.24
C GLN A 461 11.83 0.15 -9.17
N SER A 462 11.38 -0.99 -8.64
CA SER A 462 10.62 -2.00 -9.39
C SER A 462 9.53 -2.61 -8.52
N PRO A 463 8.32 -2.93 -9.06
CA PRO A 463 7.26 -3.56 -8.29
C PRO A 463 7.55 -5.04 -7.97
N PHE A 464 8.50 -5.65 -8.67
CA PHE A 464 8.80 -7.09 -8.62
C PHE A 464 10.21 -7.41 -8.14
N VAL A 465 11.21 -6.55 -8.40
CA VAL A 465 12.61 -6.83 -8.05
C VAL A 465 12.95 -6.26 -6.67
N PHE A 466 13.48 -7.12 -5.80
CA PHE A 466 13.84 -6.82 -4.42
C PHE A 466 15.37 -6.82 -4.25
N TRP A 467 16.02 -5.72 -4.62
CA TRP A 467 17.49 -5.61 -4.65
C TRP A 467 18.19 -5.91 -3.32
N GLY A 468 17.53 -5.60 -2.19
CA GLY A 468 18.10 -5.89 -0.87
C GLY A 468 18.04 -7.37 -0.46
N ALA A 469 17.25 -8.19 -1.15
CA ALA A 469 17.11 -9.62 -0.87
C ALA A 469 17.80 -10.50 -1.92
N LEU A 470 17.92 -10.01 -3.16
CA LEU A 470 18.56 -10.74 -4.26
C LEU A 470 20.02 -10.31 -4.40
N ASP A 471 20.94 -11.09 -3.83
CA ASP A 471 22.38 -10.94 -4.04
C ASP A 471 22.90 -11.84 -5.18
N ASP A 472 24.18 -11.66 -5.53
CA ASP A 472 24.83 -12.39 -6.62
C ASP A 472 24.84 -13.91 -6.41
N ALA A 473 25.02 -14.36 -5.16
CA ALA A 473 25.07 -15.77 -4.82
C ALA A 473 23.70 -16.42 -5.00
N LEU A 474 22.64 -15.80 -4.46
CA LEU A 474 21.26 -16.26 -4.62
C LEU A 474 20.86 -16.28 -6.09
N LEU A 475 21.21 -15.24 -6.85
CA LEU A 475 20.89 -15.14 -8.28
C LEU A 475 21.54 -16.28 -9.08
N GLU A 476 22.84 -16.52 -8.91
CA GLU A 476 23.55 -17.54 -9.68
C GLU A 476 23.12 -18.96 -9.28
N HIS A 477 22.89 -19.22 -7.99
CA HIS A 477 22.32 -20.50 -7.55
C HIS A 477 20.92 -20.72 -8.15
N ALA A 478 20.08 -19.69 -8.17
CA ALA A 478 18.75 -19.78 -8.76
C ALA A 478 18.82 -20.08 -10.27
N LEU A 479 19.65 -19.39 -11.04
CA LEU A 479 19.79 -19.61 -12.48
C LEU A 479 20.40 -20.98 -12.83
N ALA A 480 21.24 -21.54 -11.96
CA ALA A 480 21.85 -22.86 -12.11
C ALA A 480 20.90 -24.02 -11.76
N CYS A 481 20.06 -23.84 -10.74
CA CYS A 481 19.27 -24.92 -10.13
C CYS A 481 17.78 -24.90 -10.44
N LEU A 482 17.19 -23.74 -10.77
CA LEU A 482 15.76 -23.64 -11.08
C LEU A 482 15.50 -24.03 -12.55
N PRO A 483 14.68 -25.06 -12.80
CA PRO A 483 14.29 -25.43 -14.16
C PRO A 483 13.48 -24.33 -14.85
N ALA A 484 13.73 -24.10 -16.15
CA ALA A 484 13.01 -23.09 -16.93
C ALA A 484 11.50 -23.39 -17.03
N GLU A 485 11.11 -24.67 -17.04
CA GLU A 485 9.72 -25.12 -16.99
C GLU A 485 9.00 -24.65 -15.71
N HIS A 486 9.69 -24.67 -14.56
CA HIS A 486 9.11 -24.21 -13.30
C HIS A 486 9.01 -22.69 -13.26
N LEU A 487 10.03 -21.98 -13.77
CA LEU A 487 9.97 -20.52 -13.94
C LEU A 487 8.78 -20.11 -14.80
N ARG A 488 8.54 -20.79 -15.93
CA ARG A 488 7.39 -20.54 -16.81
C ARG A 488 6.08 -20.67 -16.04
N LEU A 489 5.90 -21.77 -15.31
CA LEU A 489 4.69 -22.04 -14.52
C LEU A 489 4.46 -21.00 -13.42
N TRP A 490 5.51 -20.51 -12.78
CA TRP A 490 5.41 -19.46 -11.78
C TRP A 490 5.07 -18.10 -12.40
N PHE A 491 5.70 -17.76 -13.52
CA PHE A 491 5.52 -16.47 -14.18
C PHE A 491 4.14 -16.35 -14.83
N GLU A 492 3.65 -17.41 -15.45
CA GLU A 492 2.27 -17.51 -15.96
C GLU A 492 1.27 -17.31 -14.81
N ARG A 493 1.43 -18.06 -13.71
CA ARG A 493 0.56 -17.93 -12.53
C ARG A 493 0.60 -16.52 -11.93
N LEU A 494 1.77 -15.88 -11.88
CA LEU A 494 1.90 -14.50 -11.40
C LEU A 494 1.17 -13.52 -12.34
N LEU A 495 1.25 -13.71 -13.66
CA LEU A 495 0.59 -12.87 -14.65
C LEU A 495 -0.94 -13.03 -14.66
N ASP A 496 -1.45 -14.22 -14.33
CA ASP A 496 -2.89 -14.49 -14.27
C ASP A 496 -3.59 -13.68 -13.16
N ASP A 497 -2.93 -13.48 -12.02
CA ASP A 497 -3.37 -12.56 -10.97
C ASP A 497 -2.17 -11.99 -10.19
N VAL A 498 -1.61 -10.88 -10.69
CA VAL A 498 -0.47 -10.20 -10.08
C VAL A 498 -0.76 -9.79 -8.63
N ARG A 499 -2.02 -9.43 -8.32
CA ARG A 499 -2.38 -9.00 -6.96
C ARG A 499 -2.44 -10.19 -6.01
N GLY A 500 -3.09 -11.27 -6.42
CA GLY A 500 -3.36 -12.44 -5.58
C GLY A 500 -2.20 -13.43 -5.48
N ASN A 501 -1.34 -13.50 -6.49
CA ASN A 501 -0.30 -14.53 -6.59
C ASN A 501 1.12 -14.02 -6.28
N ARG A 502 1.32 -12.71 -6.08
CA ARG A 502 2.63 -12.15 -5.69
C ARG A 502 3.08 -12.49 -4.27
N SER A 503 2.22 -13.11 -3.45
CA SER A 503 2.51 -13.47 -2.05
C SER A 503 2.10 -14.91 -1.73
N GLY A 504 2.68 -15.44 -0.65
CA GLY A 504 2.44 -16.81 -0.16
C GLY A 504 3.41 -17.83 -0.74
N LEU A 505 4.53 -17.40 -1.33
CA LEU A 505 5.60 -18.30 -1.73
C LEU A 505 6.38 -18.77 -0.49
N PRO A 506 6.97 -19.98 -0.52
CA PRO A 506 7.68 -20.55 0.64
C PRO A 506 8.84 -19.70 1.15
N ASP A 507 9.02 -19.65 2.48
CA ASP A 507 10.02 -18.84 3.16
C ASP A 507 11.46 -19.07 2.65
N LEU A 508 11.84 -20.34 2.50
CA LEU A 508 13.21 -20.73 2.18
C LEU A 508 13.31 -21.40 0.82
N VAL A 509 14.48 -21.25 0.20
CA VAL A 509 14.92 -22.05 -0.92
C VAL A 509 16.26 -22.70 -0.61
N ARG A 510 16.35 -24.00 -0.85
CA ARG A 510 17.59 -24.78 -0.75
C ARG A 510 18.04 -25.18 -2.15
N PHE A 511 19.33 -25.05 -2.43
CA PHE A 511 19.92 -25.42 -3.72
C PHE A 511 20.97 -26.51 -3.57
N TRP A 512 21.05 -27.43 -4.53
CA TRP A 512 22.17 -28.36 -4.70
C TRP A 512 22.79 -28.11 -6.08
N PRO A 513 23.80 -27.22 -6.18
CA PRO A 513 24.35 -26.77 -7.46
C PRO A 513 24.90 -27.90 -8.33
N ASP A 514 25.64 -28.83 -7.74
CA ASP A 514 26.25 -29.97 -8.45
C ASP A 514 25.21 -30.89 -9.08
N ALA A 515 24.08 -31.07 -8.39
CA ALA A 515 22.95 -31.88 -8.86
C ALA A 515 21.95 -31.07 -9.70
N ARG A 516 22.12 -29.74 -9.81
CA ARG A 516 21.17 -28.79 -10.40
C ARG A 516 19.74 -28.99 -9.90
N ARG A 517 19.61 -29.09 -8.57
CA ARG A 517 18.33 -29.30 -7.89
C ARG A 517 18.04 -28.18 -6.91
N TYR A 518 16.77 -28.01 -6.59
CA TYR A 518 16.32 -27.10 -5.56
C TYR A 518 15.19 -27.72 -4.74
N GLU A 519 14.84 -27.08 -3.64
CA GLU A 519 13.64 -27.35 -2.85
C GLU A 519 13.14 -26.05 -2.22
N LEU A 520 11.83 -25.81 -2.28
CA LEU A 520 11.17 -24.73 -1.56
C LEU A 520 10.66 -25.25 -0.21
N ILE A 521 10.84 -24.48 0.85
CA ILE A 521 10.52 -24.91 2.21
C ILE A 521 9.73 -23.79 2.91
N GLU A 522 8.50 -24.11 3.29
CA GLU A 522 7.65 -23.24 4.12
C GLU A 522 7.84 -23.65 5.57
N VAL A 523 8.29 -22.73 6.42
CA VAL A 523 8.60 -23.01 7.82
C VAL A 523 7.39 -22.66 8.70
N LYS A 524 7.12 -23.50 9.71
CA LYS A 524 6.10 -23.21 10.71
C LYS A 524 6.65 -23.35 12.11
N GLY A 525 6.58 -22.25 12.87
CA GLY A 525 6.88 -22.26 14.29
C GLY A 525 5.78 -22.95 15.10
N PRO A 526 6.01 -23.17 16.41
CA PRO A 526 5.00 -23.74 17.29
C PRO A 526 3.73 -22.88 17.33
N GLY A 527 2.59 -23.49 16.97
CA GLY A 527 1.29 -22.82 16.94
C GLY A 527 0.93 -22.16 15.61
N ASP A 528 1.88 -22.04 14.68
CA ASP A 528 1.64 -21.42 13.38
C ASP A 528 0.89 -22.37 12.42
N ARG A 529 0.05 -21.77 11.59
CA ARG A 529 -0.71 -22.47 10.54
C ARG A 529 -0.40 -21.87 9.19
N LEU A 530 -0.57 -22.69 8.15
CA LEU A 530 -0.47 -22.23 6.77
C LEU A 530 -1.58 -21.22 6.47
N GLN A 531 -1.19 -20.10 5.87
CA GLN A 531 -2.12 -19.12 5.33
C GLN A 531 -2.74 -19.62 4.02
N ASP A 532 -3.87 -19.03 3.63
CA ASP A 532 -4.63 -19.49 2.47
C ASP A 532 -3.87 -19.34 1.15
N ASN A 533 -3.14 -18.23 0.97
CA ASN A 533 -2.26 -18.03 -0.19
C ASN A 533 -1.09 -19.03 -0.22
N GLN A 534 -0.51 -19.36 0.93
CA GLN A 534 0.55 -20.37 1.05
C GLN A 534 0.03 -21.75 0.63
N ILE A 535 -1.16 -22.14 1.10
CA ILE A 535 -1.80 -23.39 0.70
C ILE A 535 -1.98 -23.43 -0.82
N ARG A 536 -2.50 -22.36 -1.44
CA ARG A 536 -2.68 -22.32 -2.90
C ARG A 536 -1.36 -22.47 -3.66
N TRP A 537 -0.29 -21.84 -3.20
CA TRP A 537 1.04 -21.99 -3.80
C TRP A 537 1.61 -23.40 -3.62
N LEU A 538 1.47 -23.99 -2.43
CA LEU A 538 1.94 -25.35 -2.14
C LEU A 538 1.19 -26.39 -2.97
N ASP A 539 -0.14 -26.30 -3.05
CA ASP A 539 -0.97 -27.17 -3.88
C ASP A 539 -0.60 -27.05 -5.37
N TYR A 540 -0.33 -25.83 -5.85
CA TYR A 540 0.12 -25.59 -7.22
C TYR A 540 1.48 -26.24 -7.47
N CYS A 541 2.47 -26.03 -6.59
CA CYS A 541 3.78 -26.66 -6.68
C CYS A 541 3.67 -28.19 -6.72
N VAL A 542 2.89 -28.79 -5.82
CA VAL A 542 2.68 -30.24 -5.77
C VAL A 542 2.04 -30.77 -7.07
N ARG A 543 0.98 -30.11 -7.56
CA ARG A 543 0.31 -30.48 -8.83
C ARG A 543 1.26 -30.50 -10.02
N HIS A 544 2.21 -29.57 -10.04
CA HIS A 544 3.22 -29.45 -11.08
C HIS A 544 4.53 -30.19 -10.77
N ARG A 545 4.56 -31.02 -9.71
CA ARG A 545 5.73 -31.81 -9.27
C ARG A 545 6.97 -30.97 -8.96
N MET A 546 6.76 -29.74 -8.51
CA MET A 546 7.84 -28.88 -8.03
C MET A 546 8.25 -29.32 -6.62
N PRO A 547 9.56 -29.37 -6.32
CA PRO A 547 10.06 -29.80 -5.01
C PRO A 547 9.71 -28.78 -3.94
N VAL A 548 8.69 -29.10 -3.14
CA VAL A 548 8.24 -28.26 -2.03
C VAL A 548 7.90 -29.10 -0.80
N ARG A 549 8.11 -28.53 0.39
CA ARG A 549 7.66 -29.10 1.66
C ARG A 549 7.33 -28.05 2.70
N VAL A 550 6.57 -28.46 3.70
CA VAL A 550 6.35 -27.71 4.94
C VAL A 550 7.24 -28.30 6.04
N LEU A 551 7.93 -27.45 6.79
CA LEU A 551 8.80 -27.85 7.89
C LEU A 551 8.27 -27.27 9.21
N ASP A 552 7.71 -28.14 10.05
CA ASP A 552 7.32 -27.78 11.41
C ASP A 552 8.55 -27.77 12.32
N VAL A 553 8.78 -26.66 13.01
CA VAL A 553 9.84 -26.52 14.00
C VAL A 553 9.26 -26.68 15.40
N ARG A 554 9.87 -27.58 16.17
CA ARG A 554 9.65 -27.73 17.61
C ARG A 554 10.92 -27.32 18.36
N TRP A 555 10.74 -26.67 19.51
CA TRP A 555 11.88 -26.30 20.35
C TRP A 555 12.22 -27.45 21.31
N ALA A 556 13.48 -27.88 21.29
CA ALA A 556 14.02 -28.83 22.24
C ALA A 556 13.89 -28.29 23.68
N GLY A 557 13.44 -29.13 24.60
CA GLY A 557 13.28 -28.77 26.02
C GLY A 557 11.90 -28.24 26.43
N ASN A 558 10.97 -28.04 25.48
CA ASN A 558 9.55 -27.89 25.81
C ASN A 558 8.90 -29.27 25.99
N ALA A 559 9.20 -29.91 27.12
CA ALA A 559 8.36 -31.00 27.61
C ALA A 559 6.94 -30.45 27.81
N HIS A 560 5.96 -31.23 27.36
CA HIS A 560 4.53 -30.93 27.46
C HIS A 560 4.15 -30.38 28.85
N ALA A 561 3.54 -29.19 28.90
CA ALA A 561 2.42 -29.02 29.82
C ALA A 561 1.24 -29.74 29.14
N PRO A 562 0.72 -30.84 29.70
CA PRO A 562 -0.49 -31.43 29.18
C PRO A 562 -1.61 -30.38 29.25
N HIS A 563 -2.35 -30.25 28.16
CA HIS A 563 -3.67 -29.67 28.21
C HIS A 563 -4.51 -30.51 29.17
N ASP A 564 -4.79 -29.99 30.36
CA ASP A 564 -5.85 -30.51 31.22
C ASP A 564 -7.19 -30.23 30.54
N GLU A 565 -7.67 -31.19 29.76
CA GLU A 565 -9.09 -31.51 29.69
C GLU A 565 -9.42 -32.36 30.93
N GLU A 566 -9.90 -31.74 32.01
CA GLU A 566 -11.10 -32.14 32.75
C GLU A 566 -11.32 -31.35 34.05
N ALA A 567 -12.61 -31.06 34.28
CA ALA A 567 -13.28 -30.71 35.54
C ALA A 567 -13.17 -29.26 36.06
N LEU A 568 -14.26 -28.47 35.88
CA LEU A 568 -15.28 -28.30 36.93
C LEU A 568 -16.44 -27.38 36.49
N ALA A 569 -17.65 -27.93 36.61
CA ALA A 569 -18.96 -27.33 36.91
C ALA A 569 -19.47 -26.12 36.10
#